data_AF-A0A6G1KRY9-F1
#
_entry.id   AF-A0A6G1KRY9-F1
#
_cell.length_a   1.000
_cell.length_b   1.000
_cell.length_c   1.000
_cell.angle_alpha   90.00
_cell.angle_beta   90.00
_cell.angle_gamma   90.00
#
_symmetry.space_group_name_H-M   'P 1'
#
loop_
_entity.id
_entity.type
_entity.pdbx_description
1 polymer ?
#
loop_
_entity_poly.entity_id
_entity_poly.type
_entity_poly.pdbx_seq_one_letter_code
_entity_poly.pdbx_strand_id
1 'polypeptide(L)'
;MHHGVTISESAKPLMFGPHHEPHPQPQHHQRESALALIYPHPQKTTSRHQTTQNGGPPQSPEYIPALPVRLDPQLVKWNKMTTNRHKHFRWTPRTAWLNIVYVIIVPVSLGVVTYNVADKWNMRGKRRGDLISEF
;
A
#
# COMPACT_ATOMS: atom_id res chain seq x y z
N MET A 1 -77.75 27.07 10.31
CA MET A 1 -78.79 26.26 10.98
C MET A 1 -78.28 24.82 10.95
N HIS A 2 -77.71 24.32 12.05
CA HIS A 2 -78.42 23.46 13.03
C HIS A 2 -78.59 22.04 12.44
N HIS A 3 -78.07 20.90 12.94
CA HIS A 3 -77.56 20.40 14.23
C HIS A 3 -76.55 19.25 13.89
N GLY A 4 -75.54 18.83 14.67
CA GLY A 4 -75.56 18.34 16.06
C GLY A 4 -76.31 16.98 16.15
N VAL A 5 -75.90 15.91 16.83
CA VAL A 5 -74.83 15.64 17.82
C VAL A 5 -75.00 14.14 18.23
N THR A 6 -73.89 13.40 18.43
CA THR A 6 -73.69 12.18 19.29
C THR A 6 -74.49 10.89 19.06
N ILE A 7 -74.07 9.68 19.46
CA ILE A 7 -73.43 9.19 20.70
C ILE A 7 -72.75 7.82 20.43
N SER A 8 -71.52 7.60 20.92
CA SER A 8 -71.13 6.65 22.00
C SER A 8 -71.10 5.17 21.51
N GLU A 9 -70.16 4.29 21.87
CA GLU A 9 -69.30 4.17 23.03
C GLU A 9 -68.42 2.91 22.88
N SER A 10 -67.29 2.91 23.59
CA SER A 10 -66.59 1.72 24.10
C SER A 10 -65.73 0.87 23.13
N ALA A 11 -64.44 1.22 23.08
CA ALA A 11 -63.42 0.32 23.62
C ALA A 11 -62.22 1.15 24.12
N LYS A 12 -61.80 0.84 25.35
CA LYS A 12 -60.94 1.64 26.23
C LYS A 12 -59.48 1.73 25.75
N PRO A 13 -58.77 2.85 26.06
CA PRO A 13 -57.32 2.92 26.00
C PRO A 13 -56.74 2.34 27.30
N LEU A 14 -55.99 1.23 27.20
CA LEU A 14 -55.14 0.76 28.30
C LEU A 14 -53.75 1.36 28.13
N MET A 15 -53.58 2.54 28.74
CA MET A 15 -52.31 2.98 29.33
C MET A 15 -51.78 1.88 30.26
N PHE A 16 -50.49 1.51 30.15
CA PHE A 16 -49.58 0.96 31.17
C PHE A 16 -48.37 0.41 30.40
N GLY A 17 -47.35 1.21 30.08
CA GLY A 17 -46.17 1.44 30.93
C GLY A 17 -44.91 0.96 30.18
N PRO A 18 -43.73 1.60 30.34
CA PRO A 18 -42.52 1.19 29.65
C PRO A 18 -41.96 -0.05 30.36
N HIS A 19 -42.33 -1.24 29.90
CA HIS A 19 -41.67 -2.46 30.34
C HIS A 19 -40.31 -2.54 29.63
N HIS A 20 -39.29 -2.03 30.33
CA HIS A 20 -37.92 -2.48 30.15
C HIS A 20 -37.89 -4.00 30.28
N GLU A 21 -37.88 -4.68 29.15
CA GLU A 21 -37.51 -6.08 29.07
C GLU A 21 -35.99 -6.14 29.28
N PRO A 22 -35.48 -6.79 30.36
CA PRO A 22 -34.06 -6.99 30.50
C PRO A 22 -33.62 -7.94 29.40
N HIS A 23 -32.92 -7.38 28.42
CA HIS A 23 -32.16 -8.17 27.44
C HIS A 23 -31.41 -9.28 28.20
N PRO A 24 -31.58 -10.57 27.85
CA PRO A 24 -30.77 -11.62 28.42
C PRO A 24 -29.32 -11.34 28.00
N GLN A 25 -28.49 -10.95 28.97
CA GLN A 25 -27.06 -10.81 28.74
C GLN A 25 -26.53 -12.17 28.24
N PRO A 26 -25.96 -12.25 27.02
CA PRO A 26 -25.14 -13.40 26.69
C PRO A 26 -23.91 -13.33 27.59
N GLN A 27 -23.75 -14.35 28.44
CA GLN A 27 -22.61 -14.56 29.32
C GLN A 27 -21.31 -14.67 28.50
N HIS A 28 -20.74 -13.54 28.10
CA HIS A 28 -19.47 -13.49 27.38
C HIS A 28 -18.25 -13.39 28.30
N HIS A 29 -18.44 -13.28 29.62
CA HIS A 29 -17.33 -13.10 30.56
C HIS A 29 -16.58 -14.39 30.94
N GLN A 30 -17.01 -15.56 30.47
CA GLN A 30 -16.36 -16.83 30.84
C GLN A 30 -15.76 -17.60 29.65
N ARG A 31 -15.85 -17.08 28.42
CA ARG A 31 -15.14 -17.63 27.25
C ARG A 31 -13.75 -17.03 27.02
N GLU A 32 -13.41 -15.92 27.67
CA GLU A 32 -12.11 -15.27 27.44
C GLU A 32 -10.95 -15.98 28.15
N SER A 33 -11.19 -16.67 29.27
CA SER A 33 -10.14 -17.42 29.96
C SER A 33 -9.75 -18.72 29.24
N ALA A 34 -10.65 -19.31 28.44
CA ALA A 34 -10.34 -20.51 27.66
C ALA A 34 -9.58 -20.19 26.36
N LEU A 35 -9.76 -19.00 25.78
CA LEU A 35 -9.05 -18.59 24.56
C LEU A 35 -7.65 -18.02 24.83
N ALA A 36 -7.34 -17.64 26.08
CA ALA A 36 -5.99 -17.25 26.48
C ALA A 36 -4.98 -18.42 26.49
N LEU A 37 -5.47 -19.67 26.40
CA LEU A 37 -4.64 -20.89 26.38
C LEU A 37 -4.19 -21.32 24.98
N ILE A 38 -4.62 -20.63 23.92
CA ILE A 38 -4.35 -21.00 22.53
C ILE A 38 -3.35 -20.05 21.84
N TYR A 39 -3.08 -18.88 22.40
CA TYR A 39 -2.13 -17.93 21.81
C TYR A 39 -0.80 -17.91 22.56
N PRO A 40 0.33 -18.32 21.94
CA PRO A 40 1.63 -18.11 22.53
C PRO A 40 1.92 -16.60 22.61
N HIS A 41 2.24 -16.14 23.82
CA HIS A 41 2.69 -14.79 24.09
C HIS A 41 3.97 -14.48 23.27
N PRO A 42 4.08 -13.34 22.57
CA PRO A 42 5.31 -13.01 21.85
C PRO A 42 6.44 -12.75 22.87
N GLN A 43 7.30 -13.75 23.03
CA GLN A 43 8.55 -13.64 23.78
C GLN A 43 9.35 -12.47 23.20
N LYS A 44 9.59 -11.44 24.01
CA LYS A 44 10.55 -10.39 23.68
C LYS A 44 11.89 -11.09 23.46
N THR A 45 12.36 -11.08 22.21
CA THR A 45 13.60 -11.73 21.81
C THR A 45 14.78 -10.99 22.42
N THR A 46 15.17 -11.42 23.62
CA THR A 46 16.51 -11.19 24.17
C THR A 46 17.51 -11.75 23.18
N SER A 47 18.33 -10.87 22.61
CA SER A 47 19.47 -11.22 21.77
C SER A 47 20.42 -12.11 22.56
N ARG A 48 20.33 -13.42 22.36
CA ARG A 48 21.21 -14.41 23.00
C ARG A 48 21.98 -15.12 21.90
N HIS A 49 23.28 -14.86 21.88
CA HIS A 49 24.32 -15.54 21.13
C HIS A 49 24.02 -17.03 20.91
N GLN A 50 23.91 -17.46 19.65
CA GLN A 50 24.07 -18.86 19.28
C GLN A 50 25.02 -18.97 18.09
N THR A 51 26.28 -19.22 18.44
CA THR A 51 27.24 -19.96 17.63
C THR A 51 26.71 -21.38 17.46
N THR A 52 26.54 -21.85 16.23
CA THR A 52 26.49 -23.29 15.97
C THR A 52 27.10 -23.55 14.60
N GLN A 53 28.18 -24.33 14.66
CA GLN A 53 29.05 -24.72 13.58
C GLN A 53 28.33 -25.75 12.69
N ASN A 54 28.21 -25.46 11.39
CA ASN A 54 27.96 -26.47 10.36
C ASN A 54 29.32 -26.87 9.78
N GLY A 55 29.68 -28.15 9.89
CA GLY A 55 30.90 -28.71 9.31
C GLY A 55 30.90 -28.59 7.79
N GLY A 56 31.95 -27.97 7.26
CA GLY A 56 32.34 -27.93 5.85
C GLY A 56 33.88 -28.00 5.77
N PRO A 57 34.45 -28.54 4.67
CA PRO A 57 35.78 -29.16 4.64
C PRO A 57 36.95 -28.18 4.87
N PRO A 58 38.11 -28.67 5.37
CA PRO A 58 39.27 -27.84 5.68
C PRO A 58 39.99 -27.47 4.38
N GLN A 59 39.83 -26.25 3.90
CA GLN A 59 40.52 -25.79 2.69
C GLN A 59 40.95 -24.32 2.88
N SER A 60 42.27 -24.11 2.90
CA SER A 60 43.05 -22.85 2.85
C SER A 60 43.23 -22.01 4.15
N PRO A 61 44.49 -21.72 4.57
CA PRO A 61 44.79 -20.85 5.69
C PRO A 61 44.76 -19.39 5.21
N GLU A 62 43.57 -18.78 5.21
CA GLU A 62 43.32 -17.34 5.50
C GLU A 62 41.87 -17.00 5.10
N TYR A 63 40.92 -17.59 5.81
CA TYR A 63 39.57 -17.04 5.86
C TYR A 63 39.61 -15.85 6.82
N ILE A 64 39.79 -14.63 6.29
CA ILE A 64 39.47 -13.43 7.07
C ILE A 64 37.94 -13.45 7.22
N PRO A 65 37.38 -13.71 8.42
CA PRO A 65 35.94 -13.56 8.58
C PRO A 65 35.65 -12.11 8.23
N ALA A 66 34.87 -11.88 7.18
CA ALA A 66 34.35 -10.55 6.90
C ALA A 66 33.78 -10.05 8.22
N LEU A 67 34.41 -9.01 8.79
CA LEU A 67 34.02 -8.46 10.08
C LEU A 67 32.49 -8.30 10.04
N PRO A 68 31.73 -8.80 11.01
CA PRO A 68 30.28 -8.71 10.98
C PRO A 68 29.93 -7.24 10.82
N VAL A 69 29.50 -6.86 9.60
CA VAL A 69 29.29 -5.46 9.24
C VAL A 69 28.18 -4.98 10.15
N ARG A 70 28.53 -4.07 11.06
CA ARG A 70 27.56 -3.43 11.93
C ARG A 70 26.67 -2.60 11.02
N LEU A 71 25.44 -3.06 10.78
CA LEU A 71 24.48 -2.25 10.03
C LEU A 71 24.12 -1.04 10.87
N ASP A 72 24.47 0.13 10.35
CA ASP A 72 24.06 1.41 10.90
C ASP A 72 22.52 1.52 10.88
N PRO A 73 21.85 1.79 12.02
CA PRO A 73 20.40 1.84 12.07
C PRO A 73 19.81 2.94 11.17
N GLN A 74 20.54 4.04 10.94
CA GLN A 74 20.11 5.13 10.07
C GLN A 74 20.11 4.68 8.60
N LEU A 75 21.15 3.98 8.16
CA LEU A 75 21.19 3.39 6.82
C LEU A 75 20.07 2.37 6.60
N VAL A 76 19.79 1.52 7.60
CA VAL A 76 18.66 0.56 7.56
C VAL A 76 17.33 1.31 7.43
N LYS A 77 17.15 2.39 8.20
CA LYS A 77 15.94 3.23 8.14
C LYS A 77 15.78 3.87 6.77
N TRP A 78 16.83 4.48 6.21
CA TRP A 78 16.80 5.07 4.88
C TRP A 78 16.45 4.06 3.80
N ASN A 79 17.08 2.88 3.82
CA ASN A 79 16.77 1.82 2.88
C ASN A 79 15.29 1.40 2.98
N LYS A 80 14.78 1.24 4.20
CA LYS A 80 13.34 0.95 4.42
C LYS A 80 12.45 2.06 3.85
N MET A 81 12.79 3.35 4.03
CA MET A 81 12.00 4.46 3.48
C MET A 81 12.01 4.48 1.95
N THR A 82 13.18 4.28 1.34
CA THR A 82 13.34 4.27 -0.12
C THR A 82 12.62 3.09 -0.77
N THR A 83 12.81 1.89 -0.23
CA THR A 83 12.19 0.66 -0.75
C THR A 83 10.67 0.67 -0.57
N ASN A 84 10.14 1.13 0.57
CA ASN A 84 8.70 1.16 0.83
C ASN A 84 7.99 2.42 0.31
N ARG A 85 8.65 3.26 -0.51
CA ARG A 85 8.05 4.49 -1.04
C ARG A 85 6.80 4.23 -1.89
N HIS A 86 6.79 3.15 -2.66
CA HIS A 86 5.65 2.76 -3.51
C HIS A 86 4.38 2.44 -2.70
N LYS A 87 4.52 1.94 -1.46
CA LYS A 87 3.38 1.65 -0.57
C LYS A 87 2.64 2.90 -0.12
N HIS A 88 3.37 4.02 -0.01
CA HIS A 88 2.84 5.30 0.47
C HIS A 88 2.57 6.27 -0.68
N PHE A 89 2.63 5.79 -1.94
CA PHE A 89 2.37 6.61 -3.11
C PHE A 89 0.89 6.99 -3.20
N ARG A 90 0.62 8.23 -3.62
CA ARG A 90 -0.74 8.76 -3.78
C ARG A 90 -0.84 9.43 -5.15
N TRP A 91 -1.93 9.13 -5.87
CA TRP A 91 -2.29 9.85 -7.08
C TRP A 91 -2.85 11.22 -6.72
N THR A 92 -1.97 12.21 -6.70
CA THR A 92 -2.35 13.62 -6.58
C THR A 92 -2.39 14.23 -7.98
N PRO A 93 -3.19 15.27 -8.26
CA PRO A 93 -3.28 15.84 -9.61
C PRO A 93 -1.91 16.28 -10.16
N ARG A 94 -1.03 16.82 -9.32
CA ARG A 94 0.33 17.20 -9.71
C ARG A 94 1.19 15.99 -10.09
N THR A 95 1.24 14.96 -9.23
CA THR A 95 2.04 13.76 -9.50
C THR A 95 1.47 12.95 -10.66
N ALA A 96 0.14 12.95 -10.82
CA ALA A 96 -0.53 12.29 -11.92
C ALA A 96 -0.13 12.89 -13.27
N TRP A 97 -0.21 14.22 -13.36
CA TRP A 97 0.20 14.96 -14.55
C TRP A 97 1.67 14.71 -14.90
N LEU A 98 2.57 14.79 -13.92
CA LEU A 98 4.00 14.52 -14.15
C LEU A 98 4.23 13.10 -14.67
N ASN A 99 3.60 12.09 -14.06
CA ASN A 99 3.74 10.71 -14.54
C ASN A 99 3.27 10.56 -16.00
N ILE A 100 2.13 11.14 -16.35
CA ILE A 100 1.61 11.09 -17.72
C ILE A 100 2.57 11.78 -18.69
N VAL A 101 3.08 12.96 -18.34
CA VAL A 101 4.04 13.69 -19.18
C VAL A 101 5.27 12.84 -19.46
N TYR A 102 5.90 12.28 -18.43
CA TYR A 102 7.16 11.55 -18.60
C TYR A 102 6.99 10.16 -19.21
N VAL A 103 5.92 9.43 -18.87
CA VAL A 103 5.72 8.05 -19.33
C VAL A 103 5.05 8.00 -20.71
N ILE A 104 4.25 9.00 -21.07
CA ILE A 104 3.49 9.00 -22.33
C ILE A 104 3.96 10.13 -23.23
N ILE A 105 3.85 11.39 -22.80
CA ILE A 105 4.03 12.55 -23.68
C ILE A 105 5.47 12.63 -24.22
N VAL A 106 6.48 12.45 -23.38
CA VAL A 106 7.89 12.49 -23.79
C VAL A 106 8.22 11.38 -24.81
N PRO A 107 7.99 10.08 -24.53
CA PRO A 107 8.33 9.05 -25.51
C PRO A 107 7.47 9.12 -26.77
N VAL A 108 6.18 9.50 -26.67
CA VAL A 108 5.33 9.66 -27.86
C VAL A 108 5.78 10.83 -28.72
N SER A 109 6.10 11.98 -28.13
CA SER A 109 6.59 13.14 -28.89
C SER A 109 7.91 12.83 -29.59
N LEU A 110 8.84 12.16 -28.92
CA LEU A 110 10.06 11.67 -29.55
C LEU A 110 9.75 10.69 -30.67
N GLY A 111 8.90 9.68 -30.43
CA GLY A 111 8.51 8.70 -31.44
C GLY A 111 7.92 9.34 -32.70
N VAL A 112 7.02 10.33 -32.53
CA VAL A 112 6.42 11.09 -33.64
C VAL A 112 7.49 11.90 -34.38
N VAL A 113 8.35 12.62 -33.67
CA VAL A 113 9.42 13.40 -34.29
C VAL A 113 10.37 12.49 -35.06
N THR A 114 10.81 11.39 -34.47
CA THR A 114 11.71 10.44 -35.13
C THR A 114 11.05 9.79 -36.33
N TYR A 115 9.79 9.38 -36.23
CA TYR A 115 9.06 8.79 -37.35
C TYR A 115 8.94 9.76 -38.51
N ASN A 116 8.68 11.03 -38.21
CA ASN A 116 8.63 12.05 -39.24
C ASN A 116 10.01 12.35 -39.81
N VAL A 117 11.09 12.39 -39.02
CA VAL A 117 12.42 12.84 -39.49
C VAL A 117 13.29 11.73 -40.08
N ALA A 118 13.05 10.46 -39.74
CA ALA A 118 13.95 9.34 -40.07
C ALA A 118 14.25 9.21 -41.56
N ASP A 119 13.23 9.26 -42.42
CA ASP A 119 13.40 9.12 -43.87
C ASP A 119 13.70 10.45 -44.54
N LYS A 120 13.62 11.54 -43.77
CA LYS A 120 13.59 12.86 -44.36
C LYS A 120 14.99 13.38 -44.73
N TRP A 121 16.03 12.90 -44.05
CA TRP A 121 17.35 13.51 -44.07
C TRP A 121 18.36 12.56 -44.69
N ASN A 122 18.64 12.74 -45.98
CA ASN A 122 19.69 12.01 -46.68
C ASN A 122 20.85 12.97 -46.97
N MET A 123 21.96 12.79 -46.26
CA MET A 123 23.15 13.64 -46.39
C MET A 123 24.25 13.00 -47.24
N ARG A 124 23.99 11.82 -47.84
CA ARG A 124 25.03 11.07 -48.55
C ARG A 124 25.31 11.72 -49.91
N GLY A 125 26.51 12.30 -50.06
CA GLY A 125 27.00 12.81 -51.34
C GLY A 125 26.41 14.15 -51.81
N LYS A 126 25.58 14.83 -50.99
CA LYS A 126 24.99 16.13 -51.34
C LYS A 126 26.05 17.24 -51.36
N ARG A 127 25.98 18.14 -52.35
CA ARG A 127 26.91 19.29 -52.49
C ARG A 127 26.29 20.57 -51.95
N ARG A 128 27.07 21.67 -51.88
CA ARG A 128 26.56 22.98 -51.44
C ARG A 128 25.46 23.43 -52.40
N GLY A 129 24.28 23.74 -51.86
CA GLY A 129 23.12 24.17 -52.62
C GLY A 129 22.09 23.07 -52.92
N ASP A 130 22.39 21.79 -52.68
CA ASP A 130 21.43 20.70 -52.86
C ASP A 130 20.42 20.63 -51.70
N LEU A 131 19.17 20.31 -52.03
CA LEU A 131 18.10 20.08 -51.04
C LEU A 131 18.43 18.85 -50.19
N ILE A 132 18.60 19.04 -48.88
CA ILE A 132 18.88 17.95 -47.90
C ILE A 132 17.67 17.03 -47.69
N SER A 133 16.49 17.55 -47.94
CA SER A 133 15.18 16.90 -47.83
C SER A 133 14.79 16.15 -49.11
N GLU A 134 14.20 14.97 -48.97
CA GLU A 134 13.60 14.16 -50.05
C GLU A 134 12.11 13.90 -49.69
N PHE A 135 11.22 14.90 -49.85
CA PHE A 135 9.77 14.76 -49.58
C PHE A 135 8.95 15.04 -50.83
#